data_AF-A0A929FDP5-F1
#
_entry.id   AF-A0A929FDP5-F1
#
_cell.length_a   1.000
_cell.length_b   1.000
_cell.length_c   1.000
_cell.angle_alpha   90.00
_cell.angle_beta   90.00
_cell.angle_gamma   90.00
#
_symmetry.space_group_name_H-M   'P 1'
#
loop_
_entity.id
_entity.type
_entity.pdbx_description
1 polymer ?
#
loop_
_entity_poly.entity_id
_entity_poly.type
_entity_poly.pdbx_seq_one_letter_code
_entity_poly.pdbx_strand_id
1 'polypeptide(L)'
;MARLDYFAPGVYVEEIPSGSRAIQGVNLSVAGFVGFTEDIRGDADIFQPQLITNWSQYLESFAKLGSDGFTDFGAYLPFAVKGWFDNGGGRCWVISLGTQLPLANTAPEENIDDIPLPTTPILTSGRKKSLEFTVKPEREEEGRVRVFIEPDEPLPSDDPENEPFNSGEFFKVRVLAGNGDEKLFRHLTMQNPEGVSDEDRSAGVYVMDARSEPEDAADEGVLLRDYVDITISPEPALPLAKRPSNGVFDIKPSSNSVCLAKMRA
;
A
#
# COMPACT_ATOMS: atom_id res chain seq x y z
N MET A 1 52.86 13.12 15.01
CA MET A 1 53.28 14.52 14.82
C MET A 1 54.61 14.68 15.55
N ALA A 2 55.68 15.03 14.83
CA ALA A 2 56.97 15.28 15.47
C ALA A 2 56.85 16.56 16.32
N ARG A 3 57.12 16.43 17.62
CA ARG A 3 57.19 17.57 18.54
C ARG A 3 58.58 18.16 18.41
N LEU A 4 58.70 19.34 17.80
CA LEU A 4 59.94 20.10 17.88
C LEU A 4 60.04 20.71 19.27
N ASP A 5 60.95 20.18 20.09
CA ASP A 5 61.25 20.77 21.39
C ASP A 5 62.34 21.85 21.21
N TYR A 6 61.96 23.10 21.48
CA TYR A 6 62.83 24.28 21.37
C TYR A 6 63.70 24.41 22.62
N PHE A 7 64.95 23.93 22.55
CA PHE A 7 65.83 23.78 23.71
C PHE A 7 66.80 24.94 24.00
N ALA A 8 66.78 26.04 23.23
CA ALA A 8 67.65 27.19 23.49
C ALA A 8 66.88 28.53 23.42
N PRO A 9 67.20 29.52 24.27
CA PRO A 9 66.56 30.82 24.22
C PRO A 9 66.98 31.58 22.95
N GLY A 10 66.09 31.65 21.97
CA GLY A 10 66.29 32.29 20.68
C GLY A 10 64.98 32.51 19.92
N VAL A 11 65.03 33.25 18.81
CA VAL A 11 63.87 33.45 17.92
C VAL A 11 63.91 32.37 16.84
N TYR A 12 62.87 31.53 16.79
CA TYR A 12 62.71 30.49 15.79
C TYR A 12 61.65 30.92 14.77
N VAL A 13 61.99 30.87 13.49
CA VAL A 13 61.08 31.14 12.39
C VAL A 13 60.68 29.79 11.79
N GLU A 14 59.40 29.45 11.91
CA GLU A 14 58.80 28.28 11.28
C GLU A 14 57.92 28.76 10.13
N GLU A 15 58.25 28.37 8.90
CA GLU A 15 57.37 28.57 7.75
C GLU A 15 56.26 27.51 7.78
N ILE A 16 55.20 27.81 8.52
CA ILE A 16 53.95 27.07 8.38
C ILE A 16 53.34 27.55 7.06
N PRO A 17 53.00 26.68 6.10
CA PRO A 17 52.27 27.09 4.91
C PRO A 17 50.89 27.62 5.33
N SER A 18 50.80 28.93 5.59
CA SER A 18 49.56 29.62 5.93
C SER A 18 48.78 29.92 4.64
N GLY A 19 48.52 28.88 3.87
CA GLY A 19 47.44 28.91 2.90
C GLY A 19 46.16 28.63 3.67
N SER A 20 45.48 29.66 4.19
CA SER A 20 44.06 29.50 4.47
C SER A 20 43.45 29.05 3.14
N ARG A 21 43.00 27.79 3.03
CA ARG A 21 42.29 27.35 1.84
C ARG A 21 41.16 28.36 1.65
N ALA A 22 41.24 29.17 0.59
CA ALA A 22 40.24 30.19 0.34
C ALA A 22 38.86 29.53 0.40
N ILE A 23 37.91 30.17 1.06
CA ILE A 23 36.54 29.68 1.13
C ILE A 23 36.00 29.74 -0.30
N GLN A 24 36.08 28.60 -0.99
CA GLN A 24 35.50 28.46 -2.32
C GLN A 24 34.00 28.70 -2.16
N GLY A 25 33.43 29.52 -3.04
CA GLY A 25 31.99 29.73 -3.06
C GLY A 25 31.29 28.38 -3.12
N VAL A 26 30.50 28.07 -2.09
CA VAL A 26 29.70 26.85 -2.08
C VAL A 26 28.56 27.09 -3.06
N ASN A 27 28.43 26.20 -4.05
CA ASN A 27 27.30 26.27 -4.96
C ASN A 27 26.02 25.99 -4.16
N LEU A 28 25.18 27.02 -4.00
CA LEU A 28 23.91 26.95 -3.25
C LEU A 28 22.77 26.32 -4.06
N SER A 29 23.01 25.98 -5.32
CA SER A 29 22.01 25.44 -6.23
C SER A 29 22.46 24.05 -6.73
N VAL A 30 22.19 23.04 -5.89
CA VAL A 30 22.41 21.62 -6.23
C VAL A 30 21.08 20.89 -6.07
N ALA A 31 20.49 20.50 -7.20
CA ALA A 31 19.23 19.73 -7.20
C ALA A 31 19.49 18.24 -7.00
N GLY A 32 18.51 17.53 -6.44
CA GLY A 32 18.47 16.08 -6.34
C GLY A 32 17.22 15.55 -7.04
N PHE A 33 17.39 14.64 -8.00
CA PHE A 33 16.31 14.02 -8.76
C PHE A 33 16.22 12.53 -8.43
N VAL A 34 15.01 12.03 -8.22
CA VAL A 34 14.74 10.62 -7.90
C VAL A 34 13.58 10.14 -8.76
N GLY A 35 13.72 8.97 -9.38
CA GLY A 35 12.72 8.45 -10.31
C GLY A 35 13.27 7.37 -11.25
N PHE A 36 12.49 7.03 -12.26
CA PHE A 36 12.82 5.96 -13.21
C PHE A 36 13.58 6.50 -14.42
N THR A 37 14.60 5.76 -14.85
CA THR A 37 15.49 6.12 -15.98
C THR A 37 15.31 5.14 -17.13
N GLU A 38 15.75 5.50 -18.33
CA GLU A 38 15.56 4.63 -19.51
C GLU A 38 16.46 3.39 -19.45
N ASP A 39 17.71 3.58 -19.04
CA ASP A 39 18.71 2.54 -18.82
C ASP A 39 19.57 2.91 -17.60
N ILE A 40 20.45 2.01 -17.16
CA ILE A 40 21.47 2.29 -16.14
C ILE A 40 22.80 1.76 -16.65
N ARG A 41 23.76 2.67 -16.85
CA ARG A 41 25.02 2.41 -17.53
C ARG A 41 26.18 3.20 -16.93
N GLY A 42 27.40 2.84 -17.35
CA GLY A 42 28.62 3.51 -16.91
C GLY A 42 28.87 3.24 -15.42
N ASP A 43 29.16 4.31 -14.68
CA ASP A 43 29.41 4.26 -13.24
C ASP A 43 28.13 4.42 -12.39
N ALA A 44 26.94 4.44 -13.01
CA ALA A 44 25.67 4.56 -12.29
C ALA A 44 25.14 3.19 -11.85
N ASP A 45 24.53 3.17 -10.66
CA ASP A 45 23.93 1.96 -10.07
C ASP A 45 22.52 2.27 -9.54
N ILE A 46 21.69 1.24 -9.41
CA ILE A 46 20.31 1.36 -8.92
C ILE A 46 20.35 1.81 -7.45
N PHE A 47 19.48 2.75 -7.07
CA PHE A 47 19.38 3.31 -5.72
C PHE A 47 20.65 4.02 -5.21
N GLN A 48 21.64 4.27 -6.08
CA GLN A 48 22.84 5.03 -5.73
C GLN A 48 22.78 6.44 -6.34
N PRO A 49 23.12 7.48 -5.58
CA PRO A 49 23.14 8.85 -6.09
C PRO A 49 24.36 9.06 -6.99
N GLN A 50 24.11 9.39 -8.26
CA GLN A 50 25.15 9.73 -9.22
C GLN A 50 25.24 11.24 -9.43
N LEU A 51 26.47 11.77 -9.44
CA LEU A 51 26.72 13.19 -9.70
C LEU A 51 26.70 13.46 -11.21
N ILE A 52 25.77 14.31 -11.64
CA ILE A 52 25.61 14.72 -13.03
C ILE A 52 25.88 16.22 -13.15
N THR A 53 26.79 16.59 -14.05
CA THR A 53 27.22 17.99 -14.26
C THR A 53 26.67 18.61 -15.53
N ASN A 54 26.27 17.79 -16.50
CA ASN A 54 25.73 18.21 -17.79
C ASN A 54 24.76 17.16 -18.34
N TRP A 55 23.94 17.55 -19.32
CA TRP A 55 22.97 16.65 -19.94
C TRP A 55 23.61 15.47 -20.68
N SER A 56 24.77 15.65 -21.32
CA SER A 56 25.46 14.55 -22.00
C SER A 56 25.90 13.44 -21.02
N GLN A 57 26.36 13.82 -19.83
CA GLN A 57 26.72 12.90 -18.75
C GLN A 57 25.49 12.14 -18.21
N TYR A 58 24.32 12.80 -18.20
CA TYR A 58 23.06 12.12 -17.89
C TYR A 58 22.76 11.04 -18.93
N LEU A 59 22.89 11.35 -20.23
CA LEU A 59 22.67 10.37 -21.30
C LEU A 59 23.64 9.17 -21.20
N GLU A 60 24.90 9.42 -20.89
CA GLU A 60 25.89 8.34 -20.72
C GLU A 60 25.56 7.39 -19.56
N SER A 61 24.94 7.91 -18.49
CA SER A 61 24.65 7.17 -17.26
C SER A 61 23.26 6.52 -17.23
N PHE A 62 22.26 7.17 -17.81
CA PHE A 62 20.84 6.86 -17.58
C PHE A 62 20.00 6.72 -18.86
N ALA A 63 20.60 6.82 -20.06
CA ALA A 63 19.94 6.61 -21.34
C ALA A 63 20.47 5.36 -22.07
N LYS A 64 19.66 4.83 -22.99
CA LYS A 64 20.13 3.78 -23.91
C LYS A 64 21.15 4.36 -24.90
N LEU A 65 22.05 3.51 -25.40
CA LEU A 65 23.07 3.92 -26.35
C LEU A 65 22.43 4.47 -27.64
N GLY A 66 22.67 5.75 -27.93
CA GLY A 66 22.12 6.43 -29.10
C GLY A 66 20.66 6.88 -28.95
N SER A 67 20.09 6.77 -27.74
CA SER A 67 18.77 7.31 -27.40
C SER A 67 18.86 8.80 -27.03
N ASP A 68 17.72 9.48 -27.06
CA ASP A 68 17.57 10.87 -26.61
C ASP A 68 17.44 10.98 -25.07
N GLY A 69 17.44 9.84 -24.37
CA GLY A 69 17.40 9.73 -22.91
C GLY A 69 16.04 9.88 -22.28
N PHE A 70 14.99 9.96 -23.10
CA PHE A 70 13.62 9.92 -22.61
C PHE A 70 13.14 8.48 -22.52
N THR A 71 12.27 8.22 -21.55
CA THR A 71 11.70 6.90 -21.32
C THR A 71 10.44 6.72 -22.17
N ASP A 72 10.37 5.63 -22.93
CA ASP A 72 9.17 5.25 -23.70
C ASP A 72 7.97 4.93 -22.80
N PHE A 73 8.23 4.53 -21.55
CA PHE A 73 7.23 4.13 -20.57
C PHE A 73 6.66 5.30 -19.76
N GLY A 74 6.96 6.56 -20.12
CA GLY A 74 6.30 7.73 -19.54
C GLY A 74 6.82 8.18 -18.16
N ALA A 75 8.08 7.92 -17.82
CA ALA A 75 8.68 8.52 -16.64
C ALA A 75 9.04 9.99 -16.86
N TYR A 76 8.81 10.80 -15.83
CA TYR A 76 9.01 12.26 -15.87
C TYR A 76 10.41 12.71 -15.46
N LEU A 77 11.23 11.81 -14.90
CA LEU A 77 12.59 12.13 -14.45
C LEU A 77 13.46 12.75 -15.55
N PRO A 78 13.61 12.18 -16.77
CA PRO A 78 14.46 12.78 -17.81
C PRO A 78 14.00 14.18 -18.21
N PHE A 79 12.68 14.44 -18.23
CA PHE A 79 12.14 15.77 -18.52
C PHE A 79 12.51 16.80 -17.44
N ALA A 80 12.43 16.42 -16.17
CA ALA A 80 12.80 17.29 -15.05
C ALA A 80 14.31 17.61 -15.06
N VAL A 81 15.15 16.61 -15.31
CA VAL A 81 16.61 16.78 -15.38
C VAL A 81 16.99 17.64 -16.58
N LYS A 82 16.40 17.42 -17.76
CA LYS A 82 16.65 18.25 -18.94
C LYS A 82 16.20 19.70 -18.70
N GLY A 83 15.01 19.90 -18.15
CA GLY A 83 14.50 21.22 -17.81
C GLY A 83 15.39 21.96 -16.81
N TRP A 84 16.00 21.26 -15.85
CA TRP A 84 16.98 21.85 -14.94
C TRP A 84 18.19 22.42 -15.69
N PHE A 85 18.80 21.64 -16.58
CA PHE A 85 19.94 22.09 -17.37
C PHE A 85 19.57 23.19 -18.37
N ASP A 86 18.41 23.08 -19.03
CA ASP A 86 17.90 24.09 -19.97
C ASP A 86 17.63 25.44 -19.28
N ASN A 87 17.25 25.43 -17.99
CA ASN A 87 17.05 26.63 -17.18
C ASN A 87 18.35 27.19 -16.57
N GLY A 88 19.52 26.69 -16.98
CA GLY A 88 20.82 27.14 -16.46
C GLY A 88 21.19 26.54 -15.10
N GLY A 89 20.56 25.43 -14.72
CA GLY A 89 20.91 24.65 -13.56
C GLY A 89 22.33 24.09 -13.65
N GLY A 90 23.04 24.11 -12.52
CA GLY A 90 24.38 23.54 -12.41
C GLY A 90 24.36 22.02 -12.16
N ARG A 91 25.35 21.54 -11.42
CA ARG A 91 25.43 20.12 -11.01
C ARG A 91 24.17 19.67 -10.24
N CYS A 92 23.75 18.44 -10.49
CA CYS A 92 22.67 17.77 -9.77
C CYS A 92 23.06 16.33 -9.40
N TRP A 93 22.33 15.78 -8.45
CA TRP A 93 22.40 14.36 -8.11
C TRP A 93 21.18 13.66 -8.69
N VAL A 94 21.37 12.48 -9.27
CA VAL A 94 20.28 11.67 -9.83
C VAL A 94 20.34 10.28 -9.20
N ILE A 95 19.20 9.81 -8.70
CA ILE A 95 19.02 8.45 -8.21
C ILE A 95 18.01 7.75 -9.12
N SER A 96 18.43 6.67 -9.77
CA SER A 96 17.52 5.81 -10.51
C SER A 96 16.87 4.77 -9.58
N LEU A 97 15.54 4.68 -9.67
CA LEU A 97 14.74 3.65 -8.99
C LEU A 97 14.59 2.37 -9.83
N GLY A 98 15.02 2.39 -11.09
CA GLY A 98 14.88 1.29 -12.03
C GLY A 98 14.57 1.74 -13.45
N THR A 99 14.63 0.78 -14.39
CA THR A 99 14.44 0.99 -15.83
C THR A 99 13.04 0.65 -16.33
N GLN A 100 12.15 0.30 -15.40
CA GLN A 100 10.76 -0.02 -15.65
C GLN A 100 9.93 0.65 -14.58
N LEU A 101 8.82 1.27 -14.95
CA LEU A 101 7.82 1.65 -13.96
C LEU A 101 7.34 0.38 -13.25
N PRO A 102 7.01 0.44 -11.96
CA PRO A 102 6.13 -0.56 -11.39
C PRO A 102 4.85 -0.49 -12.22
N LEU A 103 4.69 -1.45 -13.14
CA LEU A 103 3.46 -1.54 -13.91
C LEU A 103 2.34 -1.58 -12.87
N ALA A 104 1.40 -0.65 -12.98
CA ALA A 104 0.11 -0.84 -12.36
C ALA A 104 -0.45 -2.13 -12.99
N ASN A 105 -0.27 -3.25 -12.28
CA ASN A 105 -0.70 -4.58 -12.66
C ASN A 105 -0.19 -5.07 -14.03
N THR A 106 1.08 -5.46 -14.08
CA THR A 106 1.42 -6.61 -14.94
C THR A 106 2.10 -7.61 -14.03
N ALA A 107 1.25 -8.36 -13.34
CA ALA A 107 1.64 -9.68 -12.92
C ALA A 107 2.19 -10.40 -14.17
N PRO A 108 3.26 -11.19 -14.05
CA PRO A 108 3.64 -12.11 -15.13
C PRO A 108 2.37 -12.87 -15.56
N GLU A 109 2.17 -13.07 -16.86
CA GLU A 109 1.09 -13.90 -17.39
C GLU A 109 1.33 -15.38 -16.98
N GLU A 110 1.16 -15.67 -15.70
CA GLU A 110 0.95 -17.00 -15.18
C GLU A 110 -0.56 -17.18 -15.03
N ASN A 111 -1.09 -18.23 -15.67
CA ASN A 111 -2.48 -18.71 -15.65
C ASN A 111 -3.54 -17.77 -15.06
N ILE A 112 -4.41 -17.26 -15.95
CA ILE A 112 -5.52 -16.33 -15.65
C ILE A 112 -6.53 -16.89 -14.64
N ASP A 113 -6.49 -18.19 -14.35
CA ASP A 113 -7.34 -18.84 -13.33
C ASP A 113 -6.80 -18.71 -11.89
N ASP A 114 -5.55 -18.26 -11.68
CA ASP A 114 -4.88 -18.23 -10.36
C ASP A 114 -4.43 -16.82 -9.91
N ILE A 115 -4.86 -15.74 -10.57
CA ILE A 115 -4.57 -14.38 -10.10
C ILE A 115 -5.43 -14.10 -8.85
N PRO A 116 -4.83 -13.91 -7.65
CA PRO A 116 -5.60 -13.54 -6.48
C PRO A 116 -6.25 -12.19 -6.76
N LEU A 117 -7.58 -12.15 -6.71
CA LEU A 117 -8.33 -10.90 -6.77
C LEU A 117 -7.71 -9.89 -5.79
N PRO A 118 -7.62 -8.59 -6.14
CA PRO A 118 -7.00 -7.60 -5.27
C PRO A 118 -7.74 -7.58 -3.95
N THR A 119 -7.04 -8.09 -2.94
CA THR A 119 -7.64 -8.41 -1.67
C THR A 119 -7.27 -7.34 -0.67
N THR A 120 -8.23 -6.98 0.18
CA THR A 120 -7.99 -6.03 1.27
C THR A 120 -7.87 -6.81 2.57
N PRO A 121 -6.64 -7.12 3.03
CA PRO A 121 -6.46 -7.84 4.27
C PRO A 121 -6.78 -6.93 5.45
N ILE A 122 -7.78 -7.31 6.21
CA ILE A 122 -8.14 -6.69 7.47
C ILE A 122 -7.38 -7.38 8.58
N LEU A 123 -6.67 -6.57 9.35
CA LEU A 123 -5.85 -7.04 10.46
C LEU A 123 -6.66 -7.03 11.77
N THR A 124 -6.28 -7.92 12.68
CA THR A 124 -6.70 -7.91 14.08
C THR A 124 -6.00 -6.77 14.84
N SER A 125 -6.42 -6.50 16.08
CA SER A 125 -5.71 -5.58 16.98
C SER A 125 -4.23 -5.95 17.17
N GLY A 126 -3.90 -7.24 17.12
CA GLY A 126 -2.55 -7.78 17.18
C GLY A 126 -1.76 -7.73 15.86
N ARG A 127 -2.25 -7.01 14.83
CA ARG A 127 -1.66 -6.95 13.48
C ARG A 127 -1.55 -8.31 12.78
N LYS A 128 -2.37 -9.29 13.16
CA LYS A 128 -2.49 -10.57 12.44
C LYS A 128 -3.60 -10.48 11.40
N LYS A 129 -3.59 -11.32 10.37
CA LYS A 129 -4.68 -11.34 9.38
C LYS A 129 -5.96 -11.91 10.02
N SER A 130 -7.10 -11.26 9.78
CA SER A 130 -8.42 -11.64 10.31
C SER A 130 -9.35 -12.03 9.16
N LEU A 131 -9.81 -11.01 8.43
CA LEU A 131 -10.72 -11.10 7.31
C LEU A 131 -10.01 -10.57 6.07
N GLU A 132 -10.38 -11.13 4.94
CA GLU A 132 -9.90 -10.69 3.65
C GLU A 132 -11.12 -10.55 2.76
N PHE A 133 -11.38 -9.31 2.34
CA PHE A 133 -12.53 -9.00 1.51
C PHE A 133 -12.12 -8.85 0.06
N THR A 134 -12.95 -9.44 -0.79
CA THR A 134 -12.82 -9.44 -2.24
C THR A 134 -14.14 -9.01 -2.85
N VAL A 135 -14.12 -8.05 -3.79
CA VAL A 135 -15.34 -7.68 -4.51
C VAL A 135 -15.69 -8.81 -5.47
N LYS A 136 -16.95 -9.25 -5.46
CA LYS A 136 -17.44 -10.22 -6.45
C LYS A 136 -17.43 -9.59 -7.85
N PRO A 137 -17.02 -10.34 -8.89
CA PRO A 137 -16.90 -9.80 -10.24
C PRO A 137 -18.24 -9.32 -10.82
N GLU A 138 -19.36 -9.91 -10.42
CA GLU A 138 -20.72 -9.50 -10.86
C GLU A 138 -21.12 -8.10 -10.37
N ARG A 139 -20.55 -7.65 -9.25
CA ARG A 139 -20.87 -6.37 -8.59
C ARG A 139 -19.80 -5.31 -8.84
N GLU A 140 -18.81 -5.62 -9.66
CA GLU A 140 -17.67 -4.73 -9.95
C GLU A 140 -18.06 -3.48 -10.75
N GLU A 141 -19.15 -3.55 -11.51
CA GLU A 141 -19.73 -2.42 -12.23
C GLU A 141 -20.36 -1.38 -11.29
N GLU A 142 -20.69 -1.75 -10.05
CA GLU A 142 -21.31 -0.87 -9.04
C GLU A 142 -20.31 0.10 -8.40
N GLY A 143 -19.02 0.01 -8.76
CA GLY A 143 -17.99 0.95 -8.37
C GLY A 143 -17.28 0.58 -7.06
N ARG A 144 -16.89 1.59 -6.29
CA ARG A 144 -16.06 1.40 -5.08
C ARG A 144 -16.93 0.91 -3.93
N VAL A 145 -16.54 -0.20 -3.30
CA VAL A 145 -17.20 -0.75 -2.12
C VAL A 145 -16.45 -0.32 -0.87
N ARG A 146 -17.18 0.24 0.11
CA ARG A 146 -16.64 0.59 1.43
C ARG A 146 -17.21 -0.32 2.48
N VAL A 147 -16.35 -0.89 3.30
CA VAL A 147 -16.75 -1.71 4.44
C VAL A 147 -16.40 -1.00 5.74
N PHE A 148 -17.38 -0.86 6.62
CA PHE A 148 -17.22 -0.31 7.95
C PHE A 148 -17.35 -1.44 8.96
N ILE A 149 -16.35 -1.56 9.83
CA ILE A 149 -16.36 -2.52 10.94
C ILE A 149 -16.42 -1.74 12.25
N GLU A 150 -17.45 -2.02 13.03
CA GLU A 150 -17.75 -1.36 14.30
C GLU A 150 -18.11 -2.39 15.37
N PRO A 151 -17.89 -2.10 16.67
CA PRO A 151 -18.39 -2.96 17.74
C PRO A 151 -19.91 -3.02 17.76
N ASP A 152 -20.42 -4.18 18.16
CA ASP A 152 -21.84 -4.47 18.28
C ASP A 152 -22.10 -5.39 19.47
N GLU A 153 -23.36 -5.63 19.78
CA GLU A 153 -23.82 -6.48 20.87
C GLU A 153 -24.19 -7.88 20.37
N PRO A 154 -24.20 -8.92 21.23
CA PRO A 154 -24.74 -10.23 20.86
C PRO A 154 -26.23 -10.16 20.51
N LEU A 155 -26.73 -11.18 19.83
CA LEU A 155 -28.16 -11.32 19.55
C LEU A 155 -28.90 -11.52 20.89
N PRO A 156 -29.95 -10.75 21.20
CA PRO A 156 -30.69 -10.93 22.44
C PRO A 156 -31.41 -12.28 22.45
N SER A 157 -31.38 -12.97 23.59
CA SER A 157 -32.15 -14.19 23.83
C SER A 157 -33.62 -13.87 24.11
N ASP A 158 -34.52 -14.78 23.74
CA ASP A 158 -35.94 -14.69 24.09
C ASP A 158 -36.19 -14.90 25.60
N ASP A 159 -35.23 -15.50 26.30
CA ASP A 159 -35.26 -15.75 27.74
C ASP A 159 -34.44 -14.67 28.49
N PRO A 160 -35.08 -13.80 29.30
CA PRO A 160 -34.40 -12.73 30.04
C PRO A 160 -33.48 -13.24 31.15
N GLU A 161 -33.59 -14.52 31.56
CA GLU A 161 -32.67 -15.12 32.55
C GLU A 161 -31.37 -15.61 31.90
N ASN A 162 -31.32 -15.72 30.57
CA ASN A 162 -30.20 -16.30 29.82
C ASN A 162 -29.69 -15.35 28.73
N GLU A 163 -29.49 -14.07 29.06
CA GLU A 163 -28.88 -13.11 28.14
C GLU A 163 -27.41 -13.44 27.87
N PRO A 164 -26.98 -13.45 26.58
CA PRO A 164 -25.60 -13.75 26.24
C PRO A 164 -24.66 -12.67 26.78
N PHE A 165 -23.59 -13.12 27.44
CA PHE A 165 -22.58 -12.23 27.97
C PHE A 165 -21.81 -11.53 26.85
N ASN A 166 -21.77 -10.19 26.86
CA ASN A 166 -21.00 -9.42 25.89
C ASN A 166 -19.51 -9.42 26.26
N SER A 167 -18.76 -10.34 25.64
CA SER A 167 -17.31 -10.47 25.77
C SER A 167 -16.51 -9.42 24.96
N GLY A 168 -17.18 -8.62 24.14
CA GLY A 168 -16.56 -7.72 23.18
C GLY A 168 -16.05 -8.42 21.91
N GLU A 169 -16.43 -9.67 21.66
CA GLU A 169 -16.13 -10.36 20.40
C GLU A 169 -17.05 -9.96 19.25
N PHE A 170 -18.24 -9.44 19.56
CA PHE A 170 -19.27 -9.11 18.58
C PHE A 170 -19.02 -7.79 17.87
N PHE A 171 -19.32 -7.78 16.57
CA PHE A 171 -19.17 -6.62 15.71
C PHE A 171 -20.25 -6.58 14.64
N LYS A 172 -20.42 -5.41 14.04
CA LYS A 172 -21.29 -5.21 12.89
C LYS A 172 -20.46 -4.81 11.69
N VAL A 173 -20.93 -5.25 10.53
CA VAL A 173 -20.34 -4.92 9.23
C VAL A 173 -21.38 -4.13 8.47
N ARG A 174 -20.98 -2.96 7.97
CA ARG A 174 -21.81 -2.12 7.11
C ARG A 174 -21.11 -1.97 5.77
N VAL A 175 -21.78 -2.43 4.72
CA VAL A 175 -21.26 -2.42 3.36
C VAL A 175 -21.98 -1.30 2.61
N LEU A 176 -21.21 -0.37 2.05
CA LEU A 176 -21.71 0.71 1.21
C LEU A 176 -21.15 0.52 -0.20
N ALA A 177 -22.03 0.15 -1.13
CA ALA A 177 -21.69 0.02 -2.54
C ALA A 177 -21.68 1.40 -3.23
N GLY A 178 -20.96 1.50 -4.37
CA GLY A 178 -20.79 2.77 -5.08
C GLY A 178 -22.07 3.32 -5.73
N ASN A 179 -23.08 2.45 -5.92
CA ASN A 179 -24.43 2.81 -6.36
C ASN A 179 -25.30 3.45 -5.26
N GLY A 180 -24.81 3.48 -4.01
CA GLY A 180 -25.53 3.99 -2.85
C GLY A 180 -26.26 2.93 -2.02
N ASP A 181 -26.21 1.65 -2.42
CA ASP A 181 -26.79 0.56 -1.63
C ASP A 181 -26.00 0.38 -0.33
N GLU A 182 -26.72 0.41 0.78
CA GLU A 182 -26.17 0.22 2.11
C GLU A 182 -26.79 -1.03 2.73
N LYS A 183 -25.95 -1.99 3.13
CA LYS A 183 -26.40 -3.18 3.86
C LYS A 183 -25.71 -3.28 5.20
N LEU A 184 -26.50 -3.46 6.25
CA LEU A 184 -26.06 -3.57 7.63
C LEU A 184 -26.22 -5.01 8.12
N PHE A 185 -25.14 -5.56 8.67
CA PHE A 185 -25.05 -6.91 9.21
C PHE A 185 -24.65 -6.79 10.68
N ARG A 186 -25.51 -7.25 11.59
CA ARG A 186 -25.33 -7.11 13.05
C ARG A 186 -25.03 -8.44 13.74
N HIS A 187 -24.60 -8.36 15.00
CA HIS A 187 -24.39 -9.50 15.89
C HIS A 187 -23.37 -10.52 15.35
N LEU A 188 -22.33 -10.06 14.64
CA LEU A 188 -21.38 -10.93 13.96
C LEU A 188 -20.27 -11.41 14.90
N THR A 189 -19.90 -12.69 14.77
CA THR A 189 -18.80 -13.31 15.50
C THR A 189 -17.87 -14.12 14.59
N MET A 190 -16.61 -14.28 15.01
CA MET A 190 -15.59 -15.12 14.35
C MET A 190 -15.60 -16.58 14.84
N GLN A 191 -16.60 -16.97 15.62
CA GLN A 191 -16.71 -18.31 16.18
C GLN A 191 -17.37 -19.28 15.18
N ASN A 192 -16.63 -20.33 14.77
CA ASN A 192 -17.10 -21.28 13.75
C ASN A 192 -18.28 -22.12 14.27
N PRO A 193 -19.44 -22.19 13.58
CA PRO A 193 -20.62 -22.91 14.04
C PRO A 193 -20.42 -24.42 14.25
N GLU A 194 -19.43 -25.06 13.61
CA GLU A 194 -19.18 -26.51 13.74
C GLU A 194 -18.67 -26.94 15.13
N GLY A 195 -18.14 -26.00 15.93
CA GLY A 195 -17.57 -26.28 17.26
C GLY A 195 -18.34 -25.67 18.43
N VAL A 196 -19.56 -25.21 18.18
CA VAL A 196 -20.33 -24.32 19.06
C VAL A 196 -21.61 -25.02 19.48
N SER A 197 -21.95 -24.94 20.78
CA SER A 197 -23.19 -25.51 21.32
C SER A 197 -24.42 -24.79 20.77
N ASP A 198 -25.58 -25.43 20.76
CA ASP A 198 -26.83 -24.80 20.28
C ASP A 198 -27.20 -23.54 21.09
N GLU A 199 -26.81 -23.49 22.36
CA GLU A 199 -27.00 -22.33 23.24
C GLU A 199 -26.13 -21.15 22.79
N ASP A 200 -24.86 -21.41 22.47
CA ASP A 200 -23.93 -20.38 22.00
C ASP A 200 -24.25 -19.90 20.56
N ARG A 201 -24.93 -20.73 19.74
CA ARG A 201 -25.44 -20.31 18.42
C ARG A 201 -26.51 -19.24 18.52
N SER A 202 -27.20 -19.12 19.66
CA SER A 202 -28.14 -18.04 19.91
C SER A 202 -27.46 -16.69 20.18
N ALA A 203 -26.18 -16.68 20.56
CA ALA A 203 -25.47 -15.46 20.95
C ALA A 203 -25.07 -14.57 19.76
N GLY A 204 -24.98 -15.11 18.55
CA GLY A 204 -24.65 -14.31 17.37
C GLY A 204 -24.48 -15.13 16.09
N VAL A 205 -24.30 -14.41 14.98
CA VAL A 205 -24.23 -14.98 13.64
C VAL A 205 -22.78 -15.07 13.18
N TYR A 206 -22.40 -16.22 12.63
CA TYR A 206 -21.07 -16.38 12.04
C TYR A 206 -20.95 -15.53 10.76
N VAL A 207 -19.84 -14.82 10.61
CA VAL A 207 -19.62 -13.84 9.53
C VAL A 207 -19.89 -14.40 8.13
N MET A 208 -19.62 -15.69 7.88
CA MET A 208 -19.84 -16.31 6.57
C MET A 208 -21.31 -16.50 6.21
N ASP A 209 -22.16 -16.67 7.22
CA ASP A 209 -23.61 -16.91 7.08
C ASP A 209 -24.42 -15.67 7.49
N ALA A 210 -23.75 -14.52 7.64
CA ALA A 210 -24.34 -13.26 8.03
C ALA A 210 -25.41 -12.79 7.04
N ARG A 211 -26.57 -12.40 7.56
CA ARG A 211 -27.67 -11.81 6.79
C ARG A 211 -27.82 -10.33 7.11
N SER A 212 -28.20 -9.54 6.11
CA SER A 212 -28.50 -8.14 6.30
C SER A 212 -29.78 -7.98 7.13
N GLU A 213 -29.90 -6.88 7.87
CA GLU A 213 -31.18 -6.50 8.46
C GLU A 213 -32.25 -6.38 7.35
N PRO A 214 -33.45 -6.98 7.53
CA PRO A 214 -34.52 -6.86 6.55
C PRO A 214 -35.02 -5.42 6.51
N GLU A 215 -35.04 -4.82 5.32
CA GLU A 215 -35.58 -3.46 5.13
C GLU A 215 -37.12 -3.47 5.17
N ASP A 216 -37.75 -4.57 4.74
CA ASP A 216 -39.19 -4.79 4.72
C ASP A 216 -39.56 -6.15 5.33
N ALA A 217 -40.75 -6.27 5.92
CA ALA A 217 -41.24 -7.53 6.51
C ALA A 217 -41.44 -8.69 5.51
N ALA A 218 -41.31 -8.42 4.21
CA ALA A 218 -41.38 -9.40 3.13
C ALA A 218 -40.01 -9.75 2.53
N ASP A 219 -38.93 -9.07 2.96
CA ASP A 219 -37.57 -9.34 2.51
C ASP A 219 -36.90 -10.30 3.50
N GLU A 220 -36.40 -11.44 3.00
CA GLU A 220 -35.69 -12.44 3.84
C GLU A 220 -34.25 -12.01 4.17
N GLY A 221 -33.81 -10.87 3.64
CA GLY A 221 -32.46 -10.34 3.77
C GLY A 221 -31.48 -11.03 2.83
N VAL A 222 -30.38 -10.35 2.54
CA VAL A 222 -29.34 -10.85 1.62
C VAL A 222 -28.14 -11.32 2.43
N LEU A 223 -27.43 -12.35 1.96
CA LEU A 223 -26.24 -12.83 2.65
C LEU A 223 -25.06 -11.89 2.40
N LEU A 224 -24.20 -11.72 3.41
CA LEU A 224 -23.00 -10.89 3.30
C LEU A 224 -22.08 -11.40 2.18
N ARG A 225 -21.97 -12.73 2.03
CA ARG A 225 -21.24 -13.38 0.95
C ARG A 225 -21.77 -13.03 -0.45
N ASP A 226 -23.01 -12.58 -0.59
CA ASP A 226 -23.56 -12.19 -1.91
C ASP A 226 -23.07 -10.81 -2.34
N TYR A 227 -22.63 -9.98 -1.38
CA TYR A 227 -22.05 -8.66 -1.64
C TYR A 227 -20.53 -8.67 -1.75
N VAL A 228 -19.86 -9.44 -0.89
CA VAL A 228 -18.39 -9.47 -0.81
C VAL A 228 -17.94 -10.90 -0.55
N ASP A 229 -16.97 -11.39 -1.32
CA ASP A 229 -16.32 -12.66 -1.01
C ASP A 229 -15.42 -12.48 0.21
N ILE A 230 -15.60 -13.36 1.19
CA ILE A 230 -14.88 -13.30 2.46
C ILE A 230 -13.97 -14.50 2.54
N THR A 231 -12.69 -14.25 2.81
CA THR A 231 -11.72 -15.28 3.19
C THR A 231 -11.29 -15.04 4.63
N ILE A 232 -11.40 -16.07 5.47
CA ILE A 232 -10.93 -16.02 6.86
C ILE A 232 -9.53 -16.60 6.94
N SER A 233 -8.64 -15.95 7.70
CA SER A 233 -7.32 -16.51 7.97
C SER A 233 -7.42 -17.81 8.79
N PRO A 234 -6.70 -18.89 8.41
CA PRO A 234 -6.84 -20.20 9.04
C PRO A 234 -6.19 -20.31 10.43
N GLU A 235 -5.57 -19.26 10.97
CA GLU A 235 -4.89 -19.35 12.27
C GLU A 235 -5.86 -19.71 13.42
N PRO A 236 -5.61 -20.80 14.17
CA PRO A 236 -6.41 -21.14 15.34
C PRO A 236 -6.14 -20.13 16.47
N ALA A 237 -7.18 -19.40 16.87
CA ALA A 237 -7.12 -18.39 17.92
C ALA A 237 -8.51 -18.22 18.56
N LEU A 238 -8.56 -17.63 19.76
CA LEU A 238 -9.82 -17.27 20.42
C LEU A 238 -10.63 -16.29 19.56
N PRO A 239 -11.97 -16.29 19.62
CA PRO A 239 -12.81 -15.42 18.80
C PRO A 239 -12.43 -13.93 18.91
N LEU A 240 -12.18 -13.43 20.13
CA LEU A 240 -11.73 -12.07 20.37
C LEU A 240 -10.38 -11.75 19.69
N ALA A 241 -9.47 -12.71 19.63
CA ALA A 241 -8.17 -12.55 18.97
C ALA A 241 -8.28 -12.62 17.45
N LYS A 242 -9.32 -13.29 16.92
CA LYS A 242 -9.65 -13.33 15.48
C LYS A 242 -10.43 -12.10 15.01
N ARG A 243 -11.02 -11.34 15.93
CA ARG A 243 -11.86 -10.18 15.62
C ARG A 243 -11.10 -9.17 14.72
N PRO A 244 -11.73 -8.69 13.64
CA PRO A 244 -11.15 -7.65 12.81
C PRO A 244 -11.01 -6.32 13.58
N SER A 245 -10.02 -5.52 13.19
CA SER A 245 -9.89 -4.15 13.70
C SER A 245 -11.03 -3.27 13.23
N ASN A 246 -11.49 -2.38 14.10
CA ASN A 246 -12.52 -1.41 13.76
C ASN A 246 -11.94 -0.38 12.78
N GLY A 247 -12.73 0.03 11.79
CA GLY A 247 -12.27 0.99 10.79
C GLY A 247 -13.10 1.00 9.52
N VAL A 248 -12.67 1.86 8.60
CA VAL A 248 -13.21 1.97 7.24
C VAL A 248 -12.21 1.36 6.28
N PHE A 249 -12.66 0.40 5.48
CA PHE A 249 -11.86 -0.32 4.52
C PHE A 249 -12.41 -0.06 3.12
N ASP A 250 -11.62 0.61 2.29
CA ASP A 250 -11.93 0.80 0.88
C ASP A 250 -11.48 -0.46 0.11
N ILE A 251 -12.44 -1.23 -0.40
CA ILE A 251 -12.15 -2.38 -1.25
C ILE A 251 -12.04 -1.87 -2.69
N LYS A 252 -10.87 -2.06 -3.30
CA LYS A 252 -10.68 -1.70 -4.70
C LYS A 252 -11.32 -2.78 -5.59
N PRO A 253 -12.18 -2.41 -6.56
CA PRO A 253 -12.54 -3.34 -7.62
C PRO A 253 -11.27 -3.78 -8.36
N SER A 254 -11.25 -5.03 -8.81
CA SER A 254 -10.27 -5.52 -9.77
C SER A 254 -10.34 -4.68 -11.05
N SER A 255 -9.19 -4.18 -11.49
CA SER A 255 -9.11 -3.34 -12.68
C SER A 255 -9.40 -4.11 -13.98
N ASN A 256 -9.61 -5.42 -13.92
CA ASN A 256 -9.62 -6.29 -15.09
C ASN A 256 -10.96 -6.32 -15.84
N SER A 257 -12.08 -5.96 -15.23
CA SER A 257 -13.38 -6.00 -15.93
C SER A 257 -13.58 -4.86 -16.94
N VAL A 258 -12.89 -3.72 -16.76
CA VAL A 258 -13.00 -2.57 -17.69
C VAL A 258 -12.31 -2.86 -19.04
N CYS A 259 -11.34 -3.78 -19.09
CA CYS A 259 -10.65 -4.13 -20.34
C CYS A 259 -11.35 -5.22 -21.15
N LEU A 260 -12.04 -6.16 -20.51
CA LEU A 260 -12.71 -7.28 -21.20
C LEU A 260 -13.99 -6.86 -21.96
N ALA A 261 -14.72 -5.85 -21.48
CA ALA A 261 -15.94 -5.37 -22.14
C ALA A 261 -15.67 -4.62 -23.46
N LYS A 262 -14.44 -4.11 -23.68
CA LYS A 262 -14.10 -3.31 -24.87
C LYS A 262 -13.56 -4.12 -26.06
N MET A 263 -13.43 -5.44 -25.92
CA MET A 263 -12.86 -6.33 -26.93
C MET A 263 -13.88 -7.22 -27.64
N ARG A 264 -15.18 -7.06 -27.35
CA ARG A 264 -16.28 -7.67 -28.10
C ARG A 264 -17.21 -6.59 -28.67
N ALA A 265 -16.78 -5.96 -29.76
CA ALA A 265 -17.63 -5.27 -30.73
C ALA A 265 -16.97 -5.34 -32.11
#